data_AF-A0A9P9XF16-F1
#
_entry.id   AF-A0A9P9XF16-F1
#
_cell.length_a   1.000
_cell.length_b   1.000
_cell.length_c   1.000
_cell.angle_alpha   90.00
_cell.angle_beta   90.00
_cell.angle_gamma   90.00
#
_symmetry.space_group_name_H-M   'P 1'
#
loop_
_entity.id
_entity.type
_entity.pdbx_description
1 polymer ?
#
loop_
_entity_poly.entity_id
_entity_poly.type
_entity_poly.pdbx_seq_one_letter_code
_entity_poly.pdbx_strand_id
1 'polypeptide(L)'
;MPWAADLQKRLLELYPLPEGVSPIPEGALLPPRYTVELATSTETLQNGTSGSSGEHKTNGHVVEIGNDDQPNGTSPNSKTMSAIEDITHATNEMTIAEPSPTGNGLESQNQTPPTTLLPIPDGHAASLELNERVTPTKHFQDVRLVRLAVEPSANGPPTINPFDSLTIYPKNFPKDVQKLIDLMQWNNIADSPLSFRSSSGATNLPRGLYISHDRPTTLRDLLTHNLDITCTPRRSFLKEMYYFSDDEYHKERLLEFTMREYTDEFYDYTTRPRRTILEVLEEFTSVRIPLSRVLDMFPVMRGRDFSIASITHQPSLPPSQETTSTTTTTTMTTGTKTSITLLIALVKYQTILRKIRQGLCSRYLESLTSPGTPLRITLHRSSASLHGPIHARRPLCAVATGTGVAPLRLFIEERLSHLASGVSVGDTAVFFGSRSREADFHFSDVWEDLKAKYTLPSFPTTTTTTTDSAAAAPANPKFDVLPAFSRDKSVPRAYVQDVIRNHPETIRAMVASDAIFVVCGGSLKMSRAVKEAVKDCLRGDSSRYPDDATVEAAFARLTWWEEIW
;
A
#
# COMPACT_ATOMS: atom_id res chain seq x y z
N MET A 1 3.40 -25.50 -22.64
CA MET A 1 2.04 -25.02 -23.02
C MET A 1 1.88 -25.36 -24.50
N PRO A 2 1.00 -26.28 -24.90
CA PRO A 2 0.92 -26.77 -26.29
C PRO A 2 0.77 -25.65 -27.33
N TRP A 3 -0.09 -24.66 -27.03
CA TRP A 3 -0.33 -23.51 -27.91
C TRP A 3 0.92 -22.67 -28.22
N ALA A 4 1.90 -22.61 -27.31
CA ALA A 4 3.11 -21.81 -27.53
C ALA A 4 4.03 -22.47 -28.56
N ALA A 5 4.10 -23.80 -28.56
CA ALA A 5 4.83 -24.56 -29.57
C ALA A 5 4.13 -24.45 -30.93
N ASP A 6 2.80 -24.55 -30.97
CA ASP A 6 2.01 -24.35 -32.19
C ASP A 6 2.16 -22.93 -32.74
N LEU A 7 2.14 -21.92 -31.86
CA LEU A 7 2.38 -20.52 -32.21
C LEU A 7 3.79 -20.32 -32.76
N GLN A 8 4.82 -20.85 -32.10
CA GLN A 8 6.21 -20.76 -32.56
C GLN A 8 6.38 -21.41 -33.93
N LYS A 9 5.81 -22.61 -34.12
CA LYS A 9 5.80 -23.31 -35.42
C LYS A 9 5.12 -22.46 -36.48
N ARG A 10 3.94 -21.91 -36.19
CA ARG A 10 3.18 -21.08 -37.12
C ARG A 10 3.89 -19.77 -37.45
N LEU A 11 4.59 -19.17 -36.49
CA LEU A 11 5.40 -17.98 -36.70
C LEU A 11 6.59 -18.28 -37.62
N LEU A 12 7.29 -19.40 -37.44
CA LEU A 12 8.38 -19.80 -38.32
C LEU A 12 7.89 -20.17 -39.74
N GLU A 13 6.68 -20.71 -39.86
CA GLU A 13 6.03 -20.95 -41.16
C GLU A 13 5.70 -19.65 -41.89
N LEU A 14 5.16 -18.64 -41.18
CA LEU A 14 4.76 -17.35 -41.76
C LEU A 14 5.94 -16.39 -41.95
N TYR A 15 6.96 -16.50 -41.11
CA TYR A 15 8.13 -15.62 -41.03
C TYR A 15 9.39 -16.48 -40.87
N PRO A 16 9.87 -17.13 -41.95
CA PRO A 16 11.07 -17.96 -41.89
C PRO A 16 12.30 -17.12 -41.52
N LEU A 17 13.26 -17.75 -40.82
CA LEU A 17 14.50 -17.09 -40.46
C LEU A 17 15.34 -16.75 -41.71
N PRO A 18 16.12 -15.65 -41.69
CA PRO A 18 17.06 -15.35 -42.76
C PRO A 18 18.05 -16.48 -43.01
N GLU A 19 18.56 -16.58 -44.24
CA GLU A 19 19.54 -17.59 -44.62
C GLU A 19 20.78 -17.51 -43.71
N GLY A 20 21.21 -18.65 -43.17
CA GLY A 20 22.34 -18.74 -42.23
C GLY A 20 22.00 -18.44 -40.76
N VAL A 21 20.75 -18.11 -40.42
CA VAL A 21 20.31 -17.88 -39.03
C VAL A 21 19.57 -19.11 -38.50
N SER A 22 20.11 -19.73 -37.44
CA SER A 22 19.44 -20.82 -36.73
C SER A 22 18.58 -20.31 -35.57
N PRO A 23 17.51 -21.04 -35.19
CA PRO A 23 16.76 -20.73 -33.97
C PRO A 23 17.68 -20.74 -32.75
N ILE A 24 17.43 -19.81 -31.82
CA ILE A 24 18.12 -19.80 -30.53
C ILE A 24 17.77 -21.11 -29.80
N PRO A 25 18.76 -21.88 -29.31
CA PRO A 25 18.48 -23.10 -28.55
C PRO A 25 17.62 -22.83 -27.31
N GLU A 26 16.72 -23.75 -26.96
CA GLU A 26 15.80 -23.58 -25.82
C GLU A 26 16.54 -23.39 -24.48
N GLY A 27 17.73 -23.96 -24.36
CA GLY A 27 18.63 -23.81 -23.21
C GLY A 27 19.66 -22.69 -23.34
N ALA A 28 19.59 -21.82 -24.35
CA ALA A 28 20.57 -20.74 -24.48
C ALA A 28 20.28 -19.58 -23.51
N LEU A 29 21.33 -19.12 -22.83
CA LEU A 29 21.25 -17.90 -22.02
C LEU A 29 21.18 -16.69 -22.95
N LEU A 30 20.06 -15.96 -22.91
CA LEU A 30 19.89 -14.75 -23.69
C LEU A 30 20.77 -13.61 -23.15
N PRO A 31 21.21 -12.67 -24.01
CA PRO A 31 21.89 -11.46 -23.56
C PRO A 31 21.02 -10.67 -22.56
N PRO A 32 21.63 -9.95 -21.61
CA PRO A 32 20.88 -9.15 -20.67
C PRO A 32 20.01 -8.11 -21.36
N ARG A 33 18.89 -7.75 -20.73
CA ARG A 33 18.08 -6.63 -21.21
C ARG A 33 18.72 -5.28 -20.87
N TYR A 34 19.34 -5.23 -19.69
CA TYR A 34 20.09 -4.07 -19.19
C TYR A 34 21.46 -4.55 -18.73
N THR A 35 22.50 -4.05 -19.38
CA THR A 35 23.88 -4.40 -19.01
C THR A 35 24.41 -3.39 -18.01
N VAL A 36 24.93 -3.90 -16.90
CA VAL A 36 25.62 -3.12 -15.87
C VAL A 36 27.08 -3.52 -15.85
N GLU A 37 27.97 -2.53 -15.92
CA GLU A 37 29.42 -2.72 -15.93
C GLU A 37 30.08 -1.76 -14.94
N LEU A 38 31.34 -2.03 -14.57
CA LEU A 38 32.15 -1.06 -13.85
C LEU A 38 32.51 0.10 -14.78
N ALA A 39 32.45 1.34 -14.28
CA ALA A 39 32.91 2.49 -15.03
C ALA A 39 34.44 2.44 -15.17
N THR A 40 34.97 2.57 -16.39
CA THR A 40 36.39 2.36 -16.70
C THR A 40 37.26 3.61 -16.59
N SER A 41 36.70 4.83 -16.52
CA SER A 41 37.34 6.13 -16.21
C SER A 41 36.27 7.24 -16.17
N THR A 42 36.61 8.48 -15.78
CA THR A 42 35.77 9.67 -15.52
C THR A 42 34.77 10.14 -16.61
N GLU A 43 34.55 9.37 -17.67
CA GLU A 43 33.69 9.71 -18.82
C GLU A 43 32.19 9.43 -18.62
N THR A 44 31.65 9.50 -17.40
CA THR A 44 30.20 9.31 -17.18
C THR A 44 29.62 10.27 -16.13
N LEU A 45 30.08 11.52 -16.13
CA LEU A 45 29.38 12.64 -15.48
C LEU A 45 28.23 13.22 -16.34
N GLN A 46 28.04 12.73 -17.57
CA GLN A 46 26.99 13.20 -18.47
C GLN A 46 26.14 12.03 -18.96
N ASN A 47 25.07 11.72 -18.23
CA ASN A 47 23.90 11.05 -18.80
C ASN A 47 22.67 11.72 -18.20
N GLY A 48 22.18 12.77 -18.86
CA GLY A 48 21.01 13.51 -18.39
C GLY A 48 20.72 14.86 -19.07
N THR A 49 21.12 15.10 -20.32
CA THR A 49 20.59 16.24 -21.10
C THR A 49 19.91 15.75 -22.36
N SER A 50 18.62 15.43 -22.23
CA SER A 50 17.63 15.64 -23.29
C SER A 50 16.24 15.60 -22.67
N GLY A 51 15.79 16.77 -22.21
CA GLY A 51 14.37 17.04 -22.03
C GLY A 51 13.69 16.92 -23.39
N SER A 52 12.83 15.90 -23.53
CA SER A 52 11.84 15.83 -24.58
C SER A 52 10.50 15.61 -23.88
N SER A 53 9.66 16.63 -23.97
CA SER A 53 8.25 16.62 -23.60
C SER A 53 7.53 15.47 -24.31
N GLY A 54 7.45 14.32 -23.64
CA GLY A 54 6.66 13.17 -24.09
C GLY A 54 5.27 13.22 -23.46
N GLU A 55 4.26 13.47 -24.27
CA GLU A 55 2.84 13.45 -23.91
C GLU A 55 2.47 12.23 -23.05
N HIS A 56 1.77 12.51 -21.95
CA HIS A 56 1.10 11.51 -21.14
C HIS A 56 0.08 10.73 -21.99
N LYS A 57 0.38 9.45 -22.27
CA LYS A 57 -0.64 8.45 -22.57
C LYS A 57 -0.80 7.54 -21.36
N THR A 58 -1.84 7.84 -20.58
CA THR A 58 -2.39 6.99 -19.55
C THR A 58 -3.00 5.74 -20.19
N ASN A 59 -2.37 4.58 -20.06
CA ASN A 59 -3.06 3.31 -20.30
C ASN A 59 -3.74 2.86 -19.01
N GLY A 60 -4.86 3.52 -18.70
CA GLY A 60 -5.92 2.90 -17.93
C GLY A 60 -6.70 2.01 -18.89
N HIS A 61 -6.53 0.69 -18.79
CA HIS A 61 -7.46 -0.23 -19.43
C HIS A 61 -8.41 -0.75 -18.36
N VAL A 62 -9.58 -0.10 -18.32
CA VAL A 62 -10.82 -0.69 -17.83
C VAL A 62 -11.15 -1.84 -18.80
N VAL A 63 -11.36 -3.04 -18.27
CA VAL A 63 -11.99 -4.13 -19.02
C VAL A 63 -13.43 -4.19 -18.53
N GLU A 64 -14.33 -3.65 -19.36
CA GLU A 64 -15.75 -3.99 -19.32
C GLU A 64 -15.89 -5.44 -19.76
N ILE A 65 -16.46 -6.30 -18.91
CA ILE A 65 -16.94 -7.62 -19.31
C ILE A 65 -18.46 -7.53 -19.37
N GLY A 66 -18.98 -7.42 -20.59
CA GLY A 66 -20.39 -7.64 -20.89
C GLY A 66 -20.73 -9.12 -20.77
N ASN A 67 -21.91 -9.38 -20.21
CA ASN A 67 -22.56 -10.68 -20.14
C ASN A 67 -22.76 -11.29 -21.53
N ASP A 68 -22.47 -12.58 -21.67
CA ASP A 68 -23.37 -13.50 -22.38
C ASP A 68 -23.16 -14.95 -21.93
N ASP A 69 -24.28 -15.66 -21.85
CA ASP A 69 -24.55 -16.92 -21.18
C ASP A 69 -24.02 -18.19 -21.90
N GLN A 70 -23.42 -19.10 -21.11
CA GLN A 70 -23.60 -20.58 -20.95
C GLN A 70 -23.77 -21.53 -22.19
N PRO A 71 -23.67 -22.88 -22.06
CA PRO A 71 -23.02 -23.75 -21.06
C PRO A 71 -22.17 -24.93 -21.64
N ASN A 72 -21.26 -25.48 -20.81
CA ASN A 72 -21.02 -26.94 -20.54
C ASN A 72 -19.53 -27.30 -20.38
N GLY A 73 -19.20 -27.97 -19.26
CA GLY A 73 -17.96 -28.74 -19.12
C GLY A 73 -17.31 -28.73 -17.73
N THR A 74 -17.94 -29.41 -16.78
CA THR A 74 -17.34 -30.16 -15.65
C THR A 74 -16.23 -29.51 -14.78
N SER A 75 -16.62 -29.12 -13.55
CA SER A 75 -15.78 -28.53 -12.49
C SER A 75 -14.68 -29.44 -11.93
N PRO A 76 -13.51 -28.89 -11.54
CA PRO A 76 -12.66 -29.46 -10.49
C PRO A 76 -13.06 -28.92 -9.10
N ASN A 77 -12.92 -29.79 -8.10
CA ASN A 77 -13.43 -29.69 -6.74
C ASN A 77 -13.06 -28.41 -5.94
N SER A 78 -14.09 -27.88 -5.26
CA SER A 78 -14.15 -26.76 -4.30
C SER A 78 -13.22 -26.84 -3.07
N LYS A 79 -12.39 -27.89 -2.91
CA LYS A 79 -11.61 -28.12 -1.68
C LYS A 79 -10.21 -27.51 -1.65
N THR A 80 -9.67 -27.00 -2.76
CA THR A 80 -8.26 -26.58 -2.82
C THR A 80 -8.05 -25.08 -2.59
N MET A 81 -9.09 -24.24 -2.75
CA MET A 81 -8.98 -22.78 -2.50
C MET A 81 -9.34 -22.33 -1.08
N SER A 82 -10.06 -23.13 -0.28
CA SER A 82 -10.30 -22.82 1.14
C SER A 82 -9.00 -22.91 1.97
N ALA A 83 -8.08 -23.80 1.59
CA ALA A 83 -6.86 -24.06 2.33
C ALA A 83 -5.86 -22.88 2.38
N ILE A 84 -5.91 -21.94 1.43
CA ILE A 84 -4.95 -20.83 1.36
C ILE A 84 -5.39 -19.64 2.23
N GLU A 85 -6.69 -19.49 2.49
CA GLU A 85 -7.22 -18.43 3.35
C GLU A 85 -7.39 -18.90 4.82
N ASP A 86 -7.66 -20.19 5.05
CA ASP A 86 -7.79 -20.76 6.40
C ASP A 86 -6.46 -20.79 7.18
N ILE A 87 -5.30 -20.79 6.50
CA ILE A 87 -3.97 -20.75 7.15
C ILE A 87 -3.68 -19.39 7.82
N THR A 88 -4.34 -18.30 7.39
CA THR A 88 -4.26 -17.01 8.10
C THR A 88 -5.15 -16.94 9.35
N HIS A 89 -6.12 -17.86 9.49
CA HIS A 89 -7.02 -17.91 10.63
C HIS A 89 -6.56 -18.89 11.74
N ALA A 90 -5.72 -19.87 11.43
CA ALA A 90 -5.36 -20.96 12.35
C ALA A 90 -4.00 -20.83 13.08
N THR A 91 -3.41 -19.63 13.16
CA THR A 91 -2.27 -19.37 14.07
C THR A 91 -2.62 -18.29 15.09
N ASN A 92 -3.45 -18.66 16.06
CA ASN A 92 -3.65 -17.89 17.30
C ASN A 92 -3.63 -18.86 18.47
N GLU A 93 -2.48 -18.96 19.14
CA GLU A 93 -2.33 -19.10 20.60
C GLU A 93 -0.86 -19.36 20.91
N MET A 94 -0.05 -18.30 20.95
CA MET A 94 1.18 -18.32 21.74
C MET A 94 1.60 -16.89 22.07
N THR A 95 1.33 -16.48 23.31
CA THR A 95 1.93 -15.28 23.90
C THR A 95 3.38 -15.64 24.25
N ILE A 96 4.36 -14.88 23.77
CA ILE A 96 5.77 -15.06 24.17
C ILE A 96 6.26 -13.73 24.74
N ALA A 97 6.74 -13.78 25.98
CA ALA A 97 7.46 -12.69 26.63
C ALA A 97 8.86 -12.54 26.03
N GLU A 98 9.30 -11.31 25.79
CA GLU A 98 10.64 -11.00 25.29
C GLU A 98 11.72 -11.25 26.36
N PRO A 99 12.87 -11.83 26.02
CA PRO A 99 14.05 -11.78 26.89
C PRO A 99 14.71 -10.40 26.79
N SER A 100 15.08 -9.83 27.94
CA SER A 100 15.75 -8.54 28.07
C SER A 100 17.13 -8.52 27.40
N PRO A 101 17.56 -7.40 26.78
CA PRO A 101 18.87 -7.31 26.16
C PRO A 101 19.94 -6.96 27.19
N THR A 102 20.85 -7.89 27.46
CA THR A 102 22.13 -7.62 28.13
C THR A 102 23.26 -7.56 27.10
N GLY A 103 23.87 -6.38 26.95
CA GLY A 103 25.30 -6.15 26.69
C GLY A 103 25.89 -6.46 25.30
N ASN A 104 26.16 -5.41 24.50
CA ASN A 104 27.52 -4.88 24.25
C ASN A 104 27.50 -3.76 23.19
N GLY A 105 27.94 -2.57 23.60
CA GLY A 105 27.71 -1.30 22.90
C GLY A 105 28.77 -0.88 21.86
N LEU A 106 29.14 -1.75 20.90
CA LEU A 106 30.04 -1.34 19.81
C LEU A 106 29.63 -1.77 18.37
N GLU A 107 28.50 -2.48 18.18
CA GLU A 107 28.02 -2.90 16.84
C GLU A 107 26.87 -2.03 16.27
N SER A 108 26.44 -0.98 16.97
CA SER A 108 25.14 -0.36 16.72
C SER A 108 25.06 0.58 15.50
N GLN A 109 26.18 0.99 14.90
CA GLN A 109 26.14 2.00 13.83
C GLN A 109 25.81 1.45 12.42
N ASN A 110 25.87 0.13 12.19
CA ASN A 110 25.73 -0.48 10.85
C ASN A 110 24.42 -1.27 10.61
N GLN A 111 23.42 -1.17 11.49
CA GLN A 111 22.20 -1.98 11.37
C GLN A 111 21.04 -1.30 10.65
N THR A 112 21.01 0.04 10.56
CA THR A 112 19.89 0.78 9.98
C THR A 112 20.18 1.21 8.53
N PRO A 113 19.19 1.23 7.64
CA PRO A 113 19.36 1.75 6.29
C PRO A 113 19.85 3.22 6.27
N PRO A 114 20.65 3.63 5.27
CA PRO A 114 21.16 4.99 5.19
C PRO A 114 20.03 6.01 4.97
N THR A 115 20.27 7.28 5.29
CA THR A 115 19.31 8.38 5.09
C THR A 115 19.29 8.92 3.65
N THR A 116 20.23 8.50 2.80
CA THR A 116 20.33 8.92 1.39
C THR A 116 19.01 8.72 0.65
N LEU A 117 18.52 9.77 0.01
CA LEU A 117 17.21 9.75 -0.66
C LEU A 117 17.34 9.32 -2.12
N LEU A 118 16.34 8.58 -2.59
CA LEU A 118 16.16 8.32 -4.02
C LEU A 118 15.72 9.62 -4.73
N PRO A 119 16.24 9.90 -5.93
CA PRO A 119 15.80 11.02 -6.77
C PRO A 119 14.51 10.65 -7.50
N ILE A 120 13.42 10.47 -6.75
CA ILE A 120 12.11 10.14 -7.32
C ILE A 120 11.60 11.36 -8.11
N PRO A 121 11.33 11.23 -9.43
CA PRO A 121 10.72 12.28 -10.23
C PRO A 121 9.40 12.72 -9.62
N ASP A 122 9.17 14.03 -9.55
CA ASP A 122 7.99 14.66 -8.95
C ASP A 122 7.74 14.27 -7.47
N GLY A 123 8.73 13.65 -6.81
CA GLY A 123 8.62 13.24 -5.42
C GLY A 123 8.79 14.41 -4.46
N HIS A 124 8.00 14.44 -3.39
CA HIS A 124 8.08 15.47 -2.36
C HIS A 124 9.14 15.14 -1.31
N ALA A 125 9.90 16.15 -0.91
CA ALA A 125 10.76 16.06 0.27
C ALA A 125 9.88 16.05 1.52
N ALA A 126 10.11 15.07 2.39
CA ALA A 126 9.41 14.95 3.65
C ALA A 126 10.37 14.61 4.78
N SER A 127 9.94 14.80 6.02
CA SER A 127 10.67 14.35 7.20
C SER A 127 9.73 13.67 8.18
N LEU A 128 10.25 12.69 8.92
CA LEU A 128 9.49 11.99 9.95
C LEU A 128 9.21 12.92 11.12
N GLU A 129 7.95 13.10 11.51
CA GLU A 129 7.57 13.79 12.75
C GLU A 129 7.28 12.79 13.87
N LEU A 130 6.54 11.73 13.56
CA LEU A 130 6.07 10.73 14.53
C LEU A 130 6.06 9.34 13.90
N ASN A 131 6.41 8.33 14.69
CA ASN A 131 6.23 6.92 14.35
C ASN A 131 5.98 6.14 15.64
N GLU A 132 4.72 6.04 16.04
CA GLU A 132 4.35 5.52 17.35
C GLU A 132 3.38 4.34 17.21
N ARG A 133 3.61 3.29 17.98
CA ARG A 133 2.68 2.16 18.07
C ARG A 133 1.43 2.58 18.85
N VAL A 134 0.27 2.46 18.21
CA VAL A 134 -1.05 2.80 18.78
C VAL A 134 -1.84 1.59 19.27
N THR A 135 -1.23 0.41 19.23
CA THR A 135 -1.79 -0.85 19.76
C THR A 135 -1.02 -1.26 21.00
N PRO A 136 -1.66 -1.90 22.00
CA PRO A 136 -0.96 -2.43 23.17
C PRO A 136 0.17 -3.39 22.76
N THR A 137 1.27 -3.42 23.51
CA THR A 137 2.44 -4.26 23.14
C THR A 137 2.10 -5.74 23.03
N LYS A 138 1.16 -6.21 23.86
CA LYS A 138 0.63 -7.58 23.87
C LYS A 138 -0.35 -7.88 22.73
N HIS A 139 -0.85 -6.87 22.02
CA HIS A 139 -1.69 -7.08 20.86
C HIS A 139 -0.86 -7.69 19.72
N PHE A 140 -1.42 -8.68 19.02
CA PHE A 140 -0.69 -9.48 18.02
C PHE A 140 -0.14 -8.66 16.85
N GLN A 141 -0.82 -7.57 16.48
CA GLN A 141 -0.45 -6.69 15.38
C GLN A 141 0.12 -5.39 15.92
N ASP A 142 1.26 -4.97 15.37
CA ASP A 142 1.83 -3.64 15.59
C ASP A 142 1.20 -2.70 14.56
N VAL A 143 0.26 -1.86 15.01
CA VAL A 143 -0.28 -0.76 14.21
C VAL A 143 0.33 0.54 14.70
N ARG A 144 0.79 1.37 13.78
CA ARG A 144 1.47 2.64 14.06
C ARG A 144 0.75 3.84 13.47
N LEU A 145 0.81 4.95 14.20
CA LEU A 145 0.54 6.28 13.68
C LEU A 145 1.86 6.85 13.17
N VAL A 146 1.95 7.09 11.87
CA VAL A 146 3.13 7.66 11.23
C VAL A 146 2.77 9.05 10.72
N ARG A 147 3.54 10.07 11.10
CA ARG A 147 3.32 11.45 10.69
C ARG A 147 4.54 11.98 9.95
N LEU A 148 4.29 12.58 8.78
CA LEU A 148 5.33 13.10 7.88
C LEU A 148 5.10 14.58 7.63
N ALA A 149 6.11 15.40 7.89
CA ALA A 149 6.13 16.81 7.47
C ALA A 149 6.57 16.87 6.01
N VAL A 150 5.69 17.34 5.13
CA VAL A 150 5.99 17.57 3.72
C VAL A 150 6.36 19.03 3.49
N GLU A 151 7.53 19.25 2.89
CA GLU A 151 8.00 20.59 2.56
C GLU A 151 7.17 21.18 1.40
N PRO A 152 6.86 22.49 1.44
CA PRO A 152 6.14 23.15 0.35
C PRO A 152 6.97 23.12 -0.94
N SER A 153 6.28 23.01 -2.07
CA SER A 153 6.89 23.17 -3.39
C SER A 153 6.92 24.64 -3.82
N ALA A 154 7.52 24.94 -4.98
CA ALA A 154 7.44 26.26 -5.60
C ALA A 154 5.98 26.71 -5.84
N ASN A 155 5.05 25.77 -5.99
CA ASN A 155 3.62 26.01 -6.19
C ASN A 155 2.82 26.06 -4.86
N GLY A 156 3.51 26.09 -3.72
CA GLY A 156 2.90 26.06 -2.40
C GLY A 156 2.78 24.65 -1.80
N PRO A 157 2.01 24.50 -0.70
CA PRO A 157 1.78 23.21 -0.06
C PRO A 157 1.04 22.25 -1.01
N PRO A 158 1.28 20.93 -0.92
CA PRO A 158 0.56 19.97 -1.74
C PRO A 158 -0.94 20.01 -1.41
N THR A 159 -1.78 20.05 -2.45
CA THR A 159 -3.22 19.82 -2.30
C THR A 159 -3.47 18.33 -2.11
N ILE A 160 -4.14 17.96 -1.03
CA ILE A 160 -4.48 16.57 -0.68
C ILE A 160 -5.99 16.50 -0.49
N ASN A 161 -6.63 15.55 -1.16
CA ASN A 161 -8.05 15.29 -1.04
C ASN A 161 -8.29 13.96 -0.31
N PRO A 162 -9.49 13.75 0.24
CA PRO A 162 -9.90 12.42 0.69
C PRO A 162 -9.62 11.34 -0.37
N PHE A 163 -9.21 10.16 0.09
CA PHE A 163 -8.85 8.99 -0.73
C PHE A 163 -7.55 9.09 -1.52
N ASP A 164 -6.86 10.25 -1.50
CA ASP A 164 -5.48 10.31 -1.98
C ASP A 164 -4.58 9.39 -1.14
N SER A 165 -3.54 8.86 -1.77
CA SER A 165 -2.57 7.97 -1.13
C SER A 165 -1.16 8.53 -1.19
N LEU A 166 -0.32 8.04 -0.27
CA LEU A 166 1.07 8.43 -0.14
C LEU A 166 1.96 7.20 -0.27
N THR A 167 2.93 7.27 -1.18
CA THR A 167 3.93 6.23 -1.39
C THR A 167 5.17 6.47 -0.54
N ILE A 168 5.55 5.48 0.26
CA ILE A 168 6.85 5.42 0.95
C ILE A 168 7.76 4.44 0.20
N TYR A 169 8.98 4.88 -0.12
CA TYR A 169 10.00 4.06 -0.75
C TYR A 169 10.94 3.46 0.32
N PRO A 170 10.87 2.15 0.57
CA PRO A 170 11.69 1.52 1.59
C PRO A 170 13.11 1.24 1.08
N LYS A 171 13.97 0.78 2.00
CA LYS A 171 15.37 0.44 1.72
C LYS A 171 15.69 -0.93 2.29
N ASN A 172 16.58 -1.67 1.63
CA ASN A 172 17.16 -2.87 2.20
C ASN A 172 18.08 -2.52 3.36
N PHE A 173 18.22 -3.47 4.29
CA PHE A 173 19.08 -3.30 5.45
C PHE A 173 20.53 -3.57 5.06
N PRO A 174 21.50 -2.81 5.62
CA PRO A 174 22.92 -2.97 5.27
C PRO A 174 23.42 -4.41 5.42
N LYS A 175 22.94 -5.11 6.46
CA LYS A 175 23.26 -6.54 6.69
C LYS A 175 22.79 -7.45 5.55
N ASP A 176 21.59 -7.23 5.01
CA ASP A 176 21.03 -8.04 3.93
C ASP A 176 21.72 -7.75 2.61
N VAL A 177 22.06 -6.49 2.37
CA VAL A 177 22.86 -6.05 1.21
C VAL A 177 24.26 -6.66 1.26
N GLN A 178 24.95 -6.55 2.40
CA GLN A 178 26.30 -7.11 2.57
C GLN A 178 26.29 -8.63 2.42
N LYS A 179 25.30 -9.31 2.97
CA LYS A 179 25.12 -10.75 2.81
C LYS A 179 25.03 -11.17 1.34
N LEU A 180 24.28 -10.44 0.52
CA LEU A 180 24.21 -10.73 -0.91
C LEU A 180 25.56 -10.49 -1.61
N ILE A 181 26.23 -9.39 -1.26
CA ILE A 181 27.57 -9.07 -1.78
C ILE A 181 28.55 -10.20 -1.46
N ASP A 182 28.51 -10.75 -0.25
CA ASP A 182 29.37 -11.86 0.18
C ASP A 182 29.06 -13.15 -0.57
N LEU A 183 27.76 -13.53 -0.65
CA LEU A 183 27.32 -14.73 -1.38
C LEU A 183 27.77 -14.71 -2.85
N MET A 184 27.69 -13.55 -3.49
CA MET A 184 28.05 -13.38 -4.90
C MET A 184 29.53 -13.00 -5.12
N GLN A 185 30.31 -12.86 -4.05
CA GLN A 185 31.72 -12.45 -4.09
C GLN A 185 31.95 -11.08 -4.77
N TRP A 186 31.03 -10.13 -4.55
CA TRP A 186 31.09 -8.79 -5.12
C TRP A 186 31.84 -7.77 -4.26
N ASN A 187 32.53 -8.20 -3.19
CA ASN A 187 33.14 -7.30 -2.21
C ASN A 187 34.12 -6.28 -2.80
N ASN A 188 34.90 -6.69 -3.79
CA ASN A 188 35.87 -5.85 -4.51
C ASN A 188 35.23 -4.87 -5.50
N ILE A 189 33.96 -5.06 -5.88
CA ILE A 189 33.27 -4.25 -6.89
C ILE A 189 32.08 -3.46 -6.33
N ALA A 190 31.59 -3.82 -5.14
CA ALA A 190 30.32 -3.33 -4.60
C ALA A 190 30.24 -1.80 -4.49
N ASP A 191 31.37 -1.17 -4.16
CA ASP A 191 31.49 0.27 -3.93
C ASP A 191 32.17 1.01 -5.09
N SER A 192 32.41 0.33 -6.20
CA SER A 192 32.94 0.94 -7.43
C SER A 192 31.80 1.58 -8.26
N PRO A 193 32.05 2.70 -8.94
CA PRO A 193 31.09 3.33 -9.85
C PRO A 193 30.64 2.39 -10.98
N LEU A 194 29.34 2.44 -11.31
CA LEU A 194 28.73 1.65 -12.37
C LEU A 194 28.42 2.49 -13.63
N SER A 195 28.40 1.80 -14.77
CA SER A 195 27.89 2.28 -16.06
C SER A 195 26.73 1.41 -16.52
N PHE A 196 25.77 2.02 -17.21
CA PHE A 196 24.51 1.39 -17.62
C PHE A 196 24.35 1.44 -19.14
N ARG A 197 24.01 0.30 -19.77
CA ARG A 197 23.68 0.21 -21.20
C ARG A 197 22.40 -0.59 -21.40
N SER A 198 21.56 -0.22 -22.37
CA SER A 198 20.42 -1.03 -22.79
C SER A 198 20.67 -1.71 -24.13
N SER A 199 20.17 -2.93 -24.28
CA SER A 199 20.30 -3.73 -25.51
C SER A 199 19.54 -3.14 -26.70
N SER A 200 18.61 -2.19 -26.48
CA SER A 200 17.91 -1.47 -27.56
C SER A 200 18.63 -0.19 -28.03
N GLY A 201 19.83 0.09 -27.53
CA GLY A 201 20.57 1.33 -27.83
C GLY A 201 20.03 2.60 -27.16
N ALA A 202 18.92 2.50 -26.42
CA ALA A 202 18.38 3.59 -25.60
C ALA A 202 19.07 3.66 -24.24
N THR A 203 19.20 4.84 -23.63
CA THR A 203 19.73 5.04 -22.27
C THR A 203 18.71 4.71 -21.16
N ASN A 204 17.62 4.03 -21.50
CA ASN A 204 16.50 3.85 -20.58
C ASN A 204 16.81 2.75 -19.55
N LEU A 205 16.78 3.12 -18.28
CA LEU A 205 16.84 2.19 -17.14
C LEU A 205 15.51 1.43 -16.99
N PRO A 206 15.48 0.32 -16.21
CA PRO A 206 14.23 -0.31 -15.83
C PRO A 206 13.24 0.70 -15.23
N ARG A 207 11.95 0.58 -15.58
CA ARG A 207 10.90 1.45 -15.02
C ARG A 207 10.88 1.35 -13.50
N GLY A 208 10.95 2.49 -12.82
CA GLY A 208 10.94 2.59 -11.36
C GLY A 208 12.31 2.42 -10.70
N LEU A 209 13.38 2.26 -11.49
CA LEU A 209 14.75 2.32 -11.01
C LEU A 209 15.23 3.78 -11.08
N TYR A 210 15.68 4.32 -9.95
CA TYR A 210 16.09 5.71 -9.81
C TYR A 210 17.55 5.78 -9.37
N ILE A 211 18.38 6.42 -10.20
CA ILE A 211 19.80 6.68 -9.91
C ILE A 211 20.06 8.16 -9.76
N SER A 212 21.01 8.53 -8.89
CA SER A 212 21.42 9.92 -8.73
C SER A 212 22.24 10.37 -9.94
N HIS A 213 22.01 11.60 -10.38
CA HIS A 213 22.82 12.27 -11.41
C HIS A 213 24.01 13.04 -10.78
N ASP A 214 23.95 13.34 -9.48
CA ASP A 214 24.95 14.16 -8.79
C ASP A 214 26.13 13.34 -8.27
N ARG A 215 25.94 12.02 -8.09
CA ARG A 215 27.00 11.10 -7.69
C ARG A 215 26.93 9.79 -8.48
N PRO A 216 28.09 9.19 -8.83
CA PRO A 216 28.11 7.88 -9.46
C PRO A 216 27.38 6.84 -8.60
N THR A 217 26.51 6.05 -9.22
CA THR A 217 25.80 4.96 -8.55
C THR A 217 26.69 3.72 -8.47
N THR A 218 26.73 3.09 -7.30
CA THR A 218 27.45 1.82 -7.07
C THR A 218 26.51 0.63 -7.04
N LEU A 219 27.06 -0.59 -7.04
CA LEU A 219 26.25 -1.80 -6.86
C LEU A 219 25.57 -1.80 -5.48
N ARG A 220 26.28 -1.38 -4.43
CA ARG A 220 25.71 -1.25 -3.08
C ARG A 220 24.53 -0.27 -3.06
N ASP A 221 24.62 0.84 -3.79
CA ASP A 221 23.52 1.80 -3.92
C ASP A 221 22.28 1.17 -4.59
N LEU A 222 22.48 0.41 -5.67
CA LEU A 222 21.39 -0.32 -6.35
C LEU A 222 20.73 -1.36 -5.43
N LEU A 223 21.54 -2.18 -4.76
CA LEU A 223 21.04 -3.20 -3.84
C LEU A 223 20.35 -2.60 -2.62
N THR A 224 20.77 -1.41 -2.17
CA THR A 224 20.15 -0.75 -1.01
C THR A 224 18.82 -0.11 -1.36
N HIS A 225 18.75 0.61 -2.48
CA HIS A 225 17.63 1.52 -2.75
C HIS A 225 16.71 1.05 -3.89
N ASN A 226 17.20 0.24 -4.82
CA ASN A 226 16.50 0.02 -6.10
C ASN A 226 16.06 -1.42 -6.35
N LEU A 227 16.70 -2.42 -5.75
CA LEU A 227 16.43 -3.83 -6.05
C LEU A 227 15.86 -4.56 -4.83
N ASP A 228 14.77 -5.30 -5.00
CA ASP A 228 14.18 -6.11 -3.94
C ASP A 228 14.87 -7.48 -3.88
N ILE A 229 15.87 -7.56 -3.00
CA ILE A 229 16.68 -8.77 -2.78
C ILE A 229 16.06 -9.70 -1.73
N THR A 230 14.93 -9.32 -1.12
CA THR A 230 14.32 -10.05 0.00
C THR A 230 12.95 -10.63 -0.33
N CYS A 231 12.38 -10.29 -1.49
CA CYS A 231 11.10 -10.85 -1.91
C CYS A 231 11.18 -12.38 -2.13
N THR A 232 10.01 -13.02 -2.14
CA THR A 232 9.90 -14.42 -2.53
C THR A 232 10.26 -14.60 -4.01
N PRO A 233 11.21 -15.48 -4.36
CA PRO A 233 11.66 -15.64 -5.73
C PRO A 233 10.55 -16.17 -6.62
N ARG A 234 10.48 -15.64 -7.84
CA ARG A 234 9.58 -16.14 -8.89
C ARG A 234 10.23 -17.35 -9.58
N ARG A 235 9.42 -18.17 -10.27
CA ARG A 235 9.94 -19.25 -11.12
C ARG A 235 10.99 -18.79 -12.13
N SER A 236 10.81 -17.59 -12.70
CA SER A 236 11.79 -17.01 -13.62
C SER A 236 13.15 -16.77 -12.97
N PHE A 237 13.19 -16.37 -11.70
CA PHE A 237 14.45 -16.19 -10.97
C PHE A 237 15.19 -17.52 -10.78
N LEU A 238 14.48 -18.56 -10.35
CA LEU A 238 15.06 -19.91 -10.19
C LEU A 238 15.53 -20.48 -11.53
N LYS A 239 14.77 -20.23 -12.61
CA LYS A 239 15.18 -20.60 -13.97
C LYS A 239 16.48 -19.91 -14.37
N GLU A 240 16.63 -18.62 -14.11
CA GLU A 240 17.85 -17.89 -14.49
C GLU A 240 19.07 -18.32 -13.63
N MET A 241 18.86 -18.68 -12.36
CA MET A 241 19.93 -19.19 -11.49
C MET A 241 20.62 -20.43 -12.06
N TYR A 242 19.90 -21.26 -12.82
CA TYR A 242 20.45 -22.47 -13.47
C TYR A 242 21.71 -22.15 -14.28
N TYR A 243 21.70 -21.02 -15.01
CA TYR A 243 22.80 -20.62 -15.89
C TYR A 243 24.05 -20.16 -15.15
N PHE A 244 23.93 -19.90 -13.85
CA PHE A 244 24.99 -19.36 -13.02
C PHE A 244 25.42 -20.33 -11.93
N SER A 245 24.97 -21.58 -11.99
CA SER A 245 25.43 -22.67 -11.13
C SER A 245 26.47 -23.51 -11.84
N ASP A 246 27.55 -23.88 -11.15
CA ASP A 246 28.53 -24.87 -11.64
C ASP A 246 28.27 -26.29 -11.07
N ASP A 247 27.30 -26.44 -10.18
CA ASP A 247 26.92 -27.72 -9.56
C ASP A 247 25.72 -28.34 -10.29
N GLU A 248 25.86 -29.60 -10.70
CA GLU A 248 24.84 -30.32 -11.47
C GLU A 248 23.59 -30.67 -10.64
N TYR A 249 23.74 -30.95 -9.34
CA TYR A 249 22.62 -31.22 -8.45
C TYR A 249 21.77 -29.95 -8.25
N HIS A 250 22.43 -28.81 -8.01
CA HIS A 250 21.78 -27.51 -7.95
C HIS A 250 21.05 -27.18 -9.26
N LYS A 251 21.66 -27.45 -10.42
CA LYS A 251 21.03 -27.25 -11.72
C LYS A 251 19.77 -28.09 -11.90
N GLU A 252 19.83 -29.37 -11.57
CA GLU A 252 18.67 -30.29 -11.64
C GLU A 252 17.52 -29.78 -10.75
N ARG A 253 17.82 -29.46 -9.49
CA ARG A 253 16.83 -28.93 -8.53
C ARG A 253 16.22 -27.59 -8.99
N LEU A 254 17.04 -26.69 -9.53
CA LEU A 254 16.55 -25.40 -10.05
C LEU A 254 15.62 -25.61 -11.26
N LEU A 255 15.92 -26.57 -12.14
CA LEU A 255 15.08 -26.94 -13.27
C LEU A 255 13.75 -27.54 -12.82
N GLU A 256 13.74 -28.44 -11.82
CA GLU A 256 12.52 -29.03 -11.26
C GLU A 256 11.51 -27.94 -10.85
N PHE A 257 11.96 -26.88 -10.17
CA PHE A 257 11.10 -25.76 -9.77
C PHE A 257 10.48 -24.96 -10.92
N THR A 258 10.96 -25.15 -12.16
CA THR A 258 10.41 -24.52 -13.36
C THR A 258 9.35 -25.37 -14.05
N MET A 259 9.31 -26.68 -13.77
CA MET A 259 8.40 -27.63 -14.39
C MET A 259 6.98 -27.49 -13.83
N ARG A 260 5.98 -27.84 -14.63
CA ARG A 260 4.57 -27.66 -14.22
C ARG A 260 4.14 -28.78 -13.28
N GLU A 261 4.68 -29.96 -13.49
CA GLU A 261 4.45 -31.20 -12.75
C GLU A 261 4.84 -31.03 -11.27
N TYR A 262 5.86 -30.20 -10.98
CA TYR A 262 6.35 -29.90 -9.63
C TYR A 262 5.84 -28.56 -9.08
N THR A 263 4.61 -28.17 -9.44
CA THR A 263 4.02 -26.89 -8.99
C THR A 263 3.86 -26.82 -7.47
N ASP A 264 3.45 -27.93 -6.86
CA ASP A 264 3.25 -28.01 -5.41
C ASP A 264 4.58 -27.93 -4.66
N GLU A 265 5.62 -28.57 -5.18
CA GLU A 265 6.99 -28.48 -4.62
C GLU A 265 7.53 -27.06 -4.70
N PHE A 266 7.35 -26.36 -5.82
CA PHE A 266 7.69 -24.94 -5.93
C PHE A 266 6.93 -24.09 -4.90
N TYR A 267 5.63 -24.37 -4.67
CA TYR A 267 4.82 -23.64 -3.70
C TYR A 267 5.29 -23.90 -2.26
N ASP A 268 5.56 -25.16 -1.92
CA ASP A 268 6.05 -25.60 -0.61
C ASP A 268 7.47 -25.09 -0.32
N TYR A 269 8.30 -24.96 -1.36
CA TYR A 269 9.64 -24.39 -1.26
C TYR A 269 9.60 -22.85 -1.14
N THR A 270 8.85 -22.15 -1.99
CA THR A 270 8.90 -20.68 -2.03
C THR A 270 7.79 -20.02 -1.21
N THR A 271 6.55 -20.19 -1.65
CA THR A 271 5.42 -19.32 -1.31
C THR A 271 4.89 -19.63 0.08
N ARG A 272 4.74 -20.91 0.43
CA ARG A 272 4.25 -21.36 1.73
C ARG A 272 5.14 -20.90 2.90
N PRO A 273 6.48 -21.08 2.88
CA PRO A 273 7.36 -20.60 3.94
C PRO A 273 7.79 -19.13 3.75
N ARG A 274 7.36 -18.50 2.66
CA ARG A 274 7.76 -17.15 2.25
C ARG A 274 9.28 -17.03 2.20
N ARG A 275 9.92 -18.03 1.58
CA ARG A 275 11.37 -18.10 1.44
C ARG A 275 11.84 -16.92 0.61
N THR A 276 12.88 -16.23 1.09
CA THR A 276 13.41 -15.02 0.45
C THR A 276 14.48 -15.39 -0.59
N ILE A 277 14.73 -14.49 -1.54
CA ILE A 277 15.83 -14.65 -2.50
C ILE A 277 17.17 -14.92 -1.79
N LEU A 278 17.49 -14.20 -0.72
CA LEU A 278 18.73 -14.43 0.04
C LEU A 278 18.82 -15.84 0.61
N GLU A 279 17.73 -16.38 1.14
CA GLU A 279 17.72 -17.75 1.68
C GLU A 279 17.90 -18.80 0.59
N VAL A 280 17.34 -18.57 -0.60
CA VAL A 280 17.57 -19.46 -1.75
C VAL A 280 19.03 -19.41 -2.18
N LEU A 281 19.63 -18.22 -2.27
CA LEU A 281 21.05 -18.08 -2.63
C LEU A 281 22.01 -18.64 -1.57
N GLU A 282 21.61 -18.70 -0.30
CA GLU A 282 22.35 -19.42 0.74
C GLU A 282 22.32 -20.94 0.58
N GLU A 283 21.24 -21.48 0.04
CA GLU A 283 21.07 -22.93 -0.19
C GLU A 283 21.80 -23.36 -1.47
N PHE A 284 21.61 -22.63 -2.56
CA PHE A 284 22.24 -22.88 -3.86
C PHE A 284 23.65 -22.25 -3.95
N THR A 285 24.56 -22.75 -3.10
CA THR A 285 25.88 -22.15 -2.86
C THR A 285 26.83 -22.09 -4.06
N SER A 286 26.59 -22.85 -5.13
CA SER A 286 27.36 -22.79 -6.39
C SER A 286 26.97 -21.60 -7.27
N VAL A 287 25.83 -20.95 -7.01
CA VAL A 287 25.30 -19.90 -7.88
C VAL A 287 26.12 -18.62 -7.76
N ARG A 288 26.63 -18.11 -8.89
CA ARG A 288 27.39 -16.86 -8.98
C ARG A 288 26.83 -15.96 -10.07
N ILE A 289 25.93 -15.06 -9.67
CA ILE A 289 25.33 -14.10 -10.61
C ILE A 289 26.39 -13.07 -11.01
N PRO A 290 26.63 -12.84 -12.31
CA PRO A 290 27.54 -11.79 -12.76
C PRO A 290 26.89 -10.40 -12.64
N LEU A 291 27.72 -9.37 -12.41
CA LEU A 291 27.27 -7.96 -12.29
C LEU A 291 26.36 -7.53 -13.45
N SER A 292 26.70 -7.94 -14.68
CA SER A 292 25.96 -7.60 -15.90
C SER A 292 24.52 -8.11 -15.93
N ARG A 293 24.15 -9.03 -15.03
CA ARG A 293 22.80 -9.63 -14.96
C ARG A 293 21.99 -9.15 -13.77
N VAL A 294 22.53 -8.25 -12.93
CA VAL A 294 21.88 -7.82 -11.68
C VAL A 294 20.48 -7.25 -11.90
N LEU A 295 20.27 -6.46 -12.96
CA LEU A 295 18.98 -5.82 -13.26
C LEU A 295 17.95 -6.76 -13.89
N ASP A 296 18.37 -7.90 -14.42
CA ASP A 296 17.47 -8.93 -14.95
C ASP A 296 17.08 -9.94 -13.86
N MET A 297 18.00 -10.18 -12.92
CA MET A 297 17.80 -11.13 -11.83
C MET A 297 16.89 -10.57 -10.74
N PHE A 298 17.19 -9.39 -10.22
CA PHE A 298 16.47 -8.85 -9.07
C PHE A 298 15.37 -7.89 -9.51
N PRO A 299 14.12 -8.07 -9.02
CA PRO A 299 13.04 -7.14 -9.36
C PRO A 299 13.31 -5.75 -8.78
N VAL A 300 12.89 -4.71 -9.51
CA VAL A 300 12.93 -3.34 -9.01
C VAL A 300 12.04 -3.22 -7.76
N MET A 301 12.60 -2.66 -6.69
CA MET A 301 11.93 -2.39 -5.44
C MET A 301 10.85 -1.34 -5.64
N ARG A 302 9.62 -1.65 -5.24
CA ARG A 302 8.48 -0.74 -5.41
C ARG A 302 8.30 0.17 -4.21
N GLY A 303 7.76 1.36 -4.42
CA GLY A 303 7.14 2.11 -3.33
C GLY A 303 5.93 1.35 -2.76
N ARG A 304 5.52 1.68 -1.53
CA ARG A 304 4.33 1.14 -0.88
C ARG A 304 3.37 2.27 -0.57
N ASP A 305 2.14 2.12 -1.02
CA ASP A 305 1.09 3.12 -0.89
C ASP A 305 0.36 2.96 0.44
N PHE A 306 0.04 4.09 1.05
CA PHE A 306 -0.73 4.17 2.29
C PHE A 306 -1.80 5.25 2.14
N SER A 307 -3.03 4.91 2.54
CA SER A 307 -4.14 5.85 2.58
C SER A 307 -3.88 6.93 3.64
N ILE A 308 -4.18 8.17 3.31
CA ILE A 308 -3.96 9.30 4.22
C ILE A 308 -5.07 9.36 5.26
N ALA A 309 -4.69 9.42 6.55
CA ALA A 309 -5.62 9.43 7.67
C ALA A 309 -6.06 10.82 8.11
N SER A 310 -5.18 11.82 7.99
CA SER A 310 -5.46 13.21 8.35
C SER A 310 -4.38 14.12 7.78
N ILE A 311 -4.70 15.39 7.58
CA ILE A 311 -3.76 16.45 7.20
C ILE A 311 -3.86 17.62 8.17
N THR A 312 -2.72 18.20 8.53
CA THR A 312 -2.68 19.47 9.27
C THR A 312 -1.67 20.40 8.63
N HIS A 313 -2.05 21.66 8.44
CA HIS A 313 -1.16 22.68 7.94
C HIS A 313 -0.50 23.38 9.13
N GLN A 314 0.82 23.29 9.22
CA GLN A 314 1.58 24.00 10.25
C GLN A 314 2.14 25.29 9.66
N PRO A 315 1.83 26.46 10.25
CA PRO A 315 2.57 27.66 9.92
C PRO A 315 4.04 27.43 10.26
N SER A 316 4.92 27.67 9.30
CA SER A 316 6.36 27.63 9.51
C SER A 316 6.75 28.74 10.47
N LEU A 317 7.05 28.38 11.72
CA LEU A 317 7.73 29.30 12.63
C LEU A 317 9.17 29.51 12.11
N PRO A 318 9.65 30.76 12.00
CA PRO A 318 11.05 31.01 11.68
C PRO A 318 11.96 30.43 12.78
N PRO A 319 13.19 29.99 12.45
CA PRO A 319 14.14 29.51 13.46
C PRO A 319 14.56 30.67 14.39
N SER A 320 14.10 30.60 15.64
CA SER A 320 14.58 31.19 16.91
C SER A 320 15.46 32.47 16.89
N GLN A 321 15.05 33.52 17.63
CA GLN A 321 15.90 34.23 18.62
C GLN A 321 15.13 35.26 19.46
N GLU A 322 15.63 35.49 20.67
CA GLU A 322 15.19 36.46 21.67
C GLU A 322 15.23 37.92 21.15
N THR A 323 14.38 38.75 21.78
CA THR A 323 14.49 40.21 21.98
C THR A 323 14.25 41.19 20.82
N THR A 324 13.38 42.16 21.15
CA THR A 324 13.22 43.54 20.65
C THR A 324 12.38 43.80 19.38
N SER A 325 11.11 44.11 19.64
CA SER A 325 10.36 45.30 19.22
C SER A 325 10.39 45.81 17.76
N THR A 326 9.16 45.94 17.24
CA THR A 326 8.58 47.03 16.42
C THR A 326 8.52 46.91 14.88
N THR A 327 7.26 47.00 14.42
CA THR A 327 6.74 47.62 13.18
C THR A 327 6.55 46.75 11.93
N THR A 328 5.27 46.46 11.71
CA THR A 328 4.50 46.28 10.47
C THR A 328 5.25 46.45 9.14
N THR A 329 5.39 45.36 8.38
CA THR A 329 5.34 45.37 6.91
C THR A 329 4.89 43.99 6.41
N THR A 330 3.84 44.00 5.60
CA THR A 330 3.29 42.89 4.82
C THR A 330 4.39 42.10 4.13
N THR A 331 4.68 40.88 4.59
CA THR A 331 5.67 39.99 3.99
C THR A 331 4.99 38.69 3.60
N MET A 332 5.09 38.34 2.33
CA MET A 332 4.62 37.09 1.70
C MET A 332 4.91 35.87 2.58
N THR A 333 3.89 35.11 2.96
CA THR A 333 3.99 33.93 3.82
C THR A 333 4.74 32.80 3.11
N THR A 334 6.06 32.77 3.26
CA THR A 334 6.93 31.71 2.76
C THR A 334 6.77 30.45 3.62
N GLY A 335 5.95 29.52 3.12
CA GLY A 335 6.19 28.07 3.23
C GLY A 335 5.52 27.33 4.38
N THR A 336 4.18 27.27 4.43
CA THR A 336 3.44 26.38 5.34
C THR A 336 3.78 24.91 5.07
N LYS A 337 4.23 24.16 6.09
CA LYS A 337 4.47 22.72 5.98
C LYS A 337 3.14 21.97 6.07
N THR A 338 3.01 20.88 5.32
CA THR A 338 1.84 20.01 5.41
C THR A 338 2.22 18.74 6.16
N SER A 339 1.64 18.55 7.34
CA SER A 339 1.82 17.34 8.14
C SER A 339 0.75 16.31 7.74
N ILE A 340 1.20 15.16 7.27
CA ILE A 340 0.35 14.05 6.78
C ILE A 340 0.41 12.92 7.80
N THR A 341 -0.74 12.46 8.28
CA THR A 341 -0.85 11.34 9.21
C THR A 341 -1.30 10.08 8.47
N LEU A 342 -0.67 8.94 8.76
CA LEU A 342 -0.95 7.60 8.24
C LEU A 342 -1.23 6.65 9.41
N LEU A 343 -2.06 5.63 9.18
CA LEU A 343 -2.30 4.53 10.12
C LEU A 343 -1.88 3.21 9.48
N ILE A 344 -0.75 2.65 9.93
CA ILE A 344 -0.06 1.57 9.22
C ILE A 344 0.03 0.32 10.10
N ALA A 345 -0.50 -0.80 9.62
CA ALA A 345 -0.30 -2.10 10.25
C ALA A 345 1.00 -2.73 9.74
N LEU A 346 1.97 -2.97 10.63
CA LEU A 346 3.23 -3.59 10.27
C LEU A 346 3.03 -5.09 10.02
N VAL A 347 3.51 -5.56 8.88
CA VAL A 347 3.48 -6.98 8.51
C VAL A 347 4.61 -7.69 9.23
N LYS A 348 4.28 -8.44 10.28
CA LYS A 348 5.21 -9.29 11.05
C LYS A 348 4.45 -10.55 11.50
N TYR A 349 4.88 -11.74 11.05
CA TYR A 349 4.21 -13.00 11.37
C TYR A 349 5.21 -14.15 11.41
N GLN A 350 4.86 -15.23 12.11
CA GLN A 350 5.68 -16.44 12.16
C GLN A 350 5.20 -17.43 11.09
N THR A 351 6.11 -17.99 10.31
CA THR A 351 5.77 -19.02 9.31
C THR A 351 5.81 -20.42 9.92
N ILE A 352 5.42 -21.42 9.11
CA ILE A 352 5.57 -22.86 9.44
C ILE A 352 7.01 -23.24 9.83
N LEU A 353 8.02 -22.48 9.37
CA LEU A 353 9.42 -22.68 9.72
C LEU A 353 9.80 -22.06 11.08
N ARG A 354 8.82 -21.58 11.85
CA ARG A 354 8.97 -20.85 13.13
C ARG A 354 9.83 -19.58 13.05
N LYS A 355 10.20 -19.16 11.84
CA LYS A 355 10.95 -17.93 11.56
C LYS A 355 9.98 -16.76 11.44
N ILE A 356 10.34 -15.64 12.06
CA ILE A 356 9.60 -14.39 11.92
C ILE A 356 9.86 -13.83 10.52
N ARG A 357 8.79 -13.60 9.78
CA ARG A 357 8.77 -12.89 8.50
C ARG A 357 8.27 -11.48 8.73
N GLN A 358 8.90 -10.54 8.04
CA GLN A 358 8.53 -9.14 8.09
C GLN A 358 8.54 -8.56 6.68
N GLY A 359 7.55 -7.74 6.37
CA GLY A 359 7.54 -7.02 5.09
C GLY A 359 8.66 -5.99 5.04
N LEU A 360 9.34 -5.84 3.89
CA LEU A 360 10.48 -4.92 3.76
C LEU A 360 10.11 -3.46 4.10
N CYS A 361 8.92 -2.98 3.70
CA CYS A 361 8.49 -1.61 4.08
C CYS A 361 8.14 -1.53 5.57
N SER A 362 7.49 -2.55 6.13
CA SER A 362 7.19 -2.59 7.56
C SER A 362 8.45 -2.62 8.42
N ARG A 363 9.48 -3.37 8.00
CA ARG A 363 10.79 -3.39 8.65
C ARG A 363 11.52 -2.06 8.54
N TYR A 364 11.46 -1.43 7.36
CA TYR A 364 11.99 -0.09 7.16
C TYR A 364 11.30 0.92 8.08
N LEU A 365 9.96 0.98 8.07
CA LEU A 365 9.17 1.85 8.95
C LEU A 365 9.45 1.56 10.43
N GLU A 366 9.58 0.30 10.85
CA GLU A 366 9.93 -0.04 12.23
C GLU A 366 11.28 0.56 12.65
N SER A 367 12.25 0.65 11.73
CA SER A 367 13.57 1.22 12.00
C SER A 367 13.64 2.75 12.02
N LEU A 368 12.59 3.43 11.54
CA LEU A 368 12.53 4.91 11.51
C LEU A 368 12.12 5.45 12.88
N THR A 369 13.07 5.62 13.80
CA THR A 369 12.79 6.05 15.18
C THR A 369 13.07 7.52 15.46
N SER A 370 13.86 8.19 14.61
CA SER A 370 14.34 9.55 14.86
C SER A 370 13.50 10.59 14.12
N PRO A 371 12.82 11.52 14.84
CA PRO A 371 12.21 12.68 14.20
C PRO A 371 13.22 13.48 13.36
N GLY A 372 12.75 14.12 12.30
CA GLY A 372 13.59 14.80 11.32
C GLY A 372 14.27 13.89 10.31
N THR A 373 14.15 12.55 10.43
CA THR A 373 14.70 11.62 9.42
C THR A 373 14.13 11.97 8.05
N PRO A 374 14.96 12.23 7.03
CA PRO A 374 14.47 12.64 5.72
C PRO A 374 13.88 11.45 4.95
N LEU A 375 12.79 11.70 4.23
CA LEU A 375 12.16 10.77 3.30
C LEU A 375 11.88 11.45 1.96
N ARG A 376 11.80 10.63 0.92
CA ARG A 376 11.19 11.00 -0.36
C ARG A 376 9.88 10.23 -0.48
N ILE A 377 8.80 10.96 -0.77
CA ILE A 377 7.46 10.39 -0.93
C ILE A 377 6.88 10.78 -2.29
N THR A 378 5.83 10.08 -2.71
CA THR A 378 4.99 10.48 -3.83
C THR A 378 3.54 10.57 -3.35
N LEU A 379 2.81 11.59 -3.81
CA LEU A 379 1.38 11.72 -3.56
C LEU A 379 0.62 11.29 -4.80
N HIS A 380 -0.36 10.40 -4.62
CA HIS A 380 -1.20 9.91 -5.69
C HIS A 380 -2.62 10.44 -5.52
N ARG A 381 -3.12 11.07 -6.57
CA ARG A 381 -4.50 11.57 -6.62
C ARG A 381 -5.46 10.41 -6.86
N SER A 382 -6.49 10.35 -6.02
CA SER A 382 -7.62 9.47 -6.27
C SER A 382 -8.48 9.97 -7.42
N SER A 383 -9.07 9.04 -8.18
CA SER A 383 -10.13 9.36 -9.15
C SER A 383 -11.51 9.49 -8.48
N ALA A 384 -11.61 9.28 -7.18
CA ALA A 384 -12.86 9.36 -6.43
C ALA A 384 -13.39 10.80 -6.38
N SER A 385 -14.37 11.11 -7.23
CA SER A 385 -15.10 12.40 -7.21
C SER A 385 -16.23 12.39 -6.18
N LEU A 386 -15.93 12.10 -4.91
CA LEU A 386 -16.91 11.95 -3.83
C LEU A 386 -16.76 12.94 -2.67
N HIS A 387 -15.76 13.83 -2.75
CA HIS A 387 -15.47 14.84 -1.75
C HIS A 387 -15.88 16.24 -2.25
N GLY A 388 -15.86 17.24 -1.37
CA GLY A 388 -16.23 18.61 -1.68
C GLY A 388 -17.63 19.02 -1.19
N PRO A 389 -17.98 20.31 -1.32
CA PRO A 389 -19.13 20.89 -0.64
C PRO A 389 -20.49 20.36 -1.12
N ILE A 390 -20.59 19.89 -2.37
CA ILE A 390 -21.81 19.27 -2.90
C ILE A 390 -22.03 17.91 -2.26
N HIS A 391 -20.98 17.09 -2.17
CA HIS A 391 -21.04 15.74 -1.60
C HIS A 391 -21.13 15.76 -0.07
N ALA A 392 -20.58 16.79 0.59
CA ALA A 392 -20.71 16.99 2.03
C ALA A 392 -22.18 17.08 2.50
N ARG A 393 -23.08 17.60 1.65
CA ARG A 393 -24.52 17.71 1.94
C ARG A 393 -25.26 16.37 2.00
N ARG A 394 -24.76 15.36 1.29
CA ARG A 394 -25.36 14.02 1.26
C ARG A 394 -24.97 13.24 2.51
N PRO A 395 -25.84 12.40 3.09
CA PRO A 395 -25.45 11.54 4.20
C PRO A 395 -24.32 10.58 3.82
N LEU A 396 -23.54 10.14 4.80
CA LEU A 396 -22.42 9.21 4.64
C LEU A 396 -22.68 7.93 5.43
N CYS A 397 -22.73 6.79 4.72
CA CYS A 397 -22.60 5.46 5.29
C CYS A 397 -21.17 4.98 5.10
N ALA A 398 -20.36 5.09 6.14
CA ALA A 398 -18.96 4.72 6.10
C ALA A 398 -18.75 3.35 6.76
N VAL A 399 -18.02 2.45 6.12
CA VAL A 399 -17.71 1.12 6.64
C VAL A 399 -16.21 0.89 6.59
N ALA A 400 -15.59 0.57 7.72
CA ALA A 400 -14.17 0.27 7.77
C ALA A 400 -13.84 -0.90 8.69
N THR A 401 -12.76 -1.60 8.39
CA THR A 401 -12.19 -2.60 9.30
C THR A 401 -10.70 -2.36 9.53
N GLY A 402 -10.26 -2.37 10.80
CA GLY A 402 -8.88 -2.13 11.20
C GLY A 402 -8.33 -0.81 10.65
N THR A 403 -7.17 -0.86 9.97
CA THR A 403 -6.57 0.32 9.32
C THR A 403 -7.38 0.87 8.14
N GLY A 404 -8.45 0.16 7.74
CA GLY A 404 -9.54 0.62 6.85
C GLY A 404 -10.07 2.02 7.16
N VAL A 405 -9.97 2.45 8.41
CA VAL A 405 -10.52 3.73 8.85
C VAL A 405 -9.66 4.94 8.46
N ALA A 406 -8.42 4.75 8.02
CA ALA A 406 -7.54 5.84 7.61
C ALA A 406 -8.18 6.79 6.58
N PRO A 407 -8.52 6.35 5.35
CA PRO A 407 -9.09 7.25 4.34
C PRO A 407 -10.44 7.87 4.78
N LEU A 408 -11.23 7.14 5.57
CA LEU A 408 -12.49 7.62 6.12
C LEU A 408 -12.31 8.76 7.12
N ARG A 409 -11.25 8.72 7.94
CA ARG A 409 -10.96 9.79 8.89
C ARG A 409 -10.73 11.10 8.16
N LEU A 410 -9.89 11.12 7.13
CA LEU A 410 -9.66 12.31 6.32
C LEU A 410 -10.95 12.76 5.62
N PHE A 411 -11.76 11.82 5.11
CA PHE A 411 -13.03 12.16 4.47
C PHE A 411 -14.03 12.81 5.43
N ILE A 412 -14.14 12.31 6.66
CA ILE A 412 -14.98 12.90 7.71
C ILE A 412 -14.45 14.28 8.12
N GLU A 413 -13.13 14.44 8.28
CA GLU A 413 -12.50 15.74 8.57
C GLU A 413 -12.82 16.78 7.47
N GLU A 414 -12.73 16.39 6.19
CA GLU A 414 -13.08 17.24 5.06
C GLU A 414 -14.55 17.65 5.07
N ARG A 415 -15.47 16.71 5.31
CA ARG A 415 -16.91 17.00 5.41
C ARG A 415 -17.20 18.00 6.52
N LEU A 416 -16.59 17.83 7.69
CA LEU A 416 -16.79 18.72 8.83
C LEU A 416 -16.17 20.12 8.61
N SER A 417 -15.14 20.23 7.78
CA SER A 417 -14.57 21.54 7.39
C SER A 417 -15.56 22.40 6.60
N HIS A 418 -16.42 21.78 5.79
CA HIS A 418 -17.51 22.47 5.07
C HIS A 418 -18.58 22.98 6.02
N LEU A 419 -18.91 22.22 7.07
CA LEU A 419 -19.82 22.67 8.12
C LEU A 419 -19.32 23.95 8.80
N ALA A 420 -18.02 23.99 9.13
CA ALA A 420 -17.38 25.17 9.70
C ALA A 420 -17.41 26.38 8.75
N SER A 421 -17.52 26.15 7.44
CA SER A 421 -17.62 27.17 6.39
C SER A 421 -19.07 27.54 6.04
N GLY A 422 -20.06 27.09 6.82
CA GLY A 422 -21.48 27.40 6.64
C GLY A 422 -22.21 26.54 5.59
N VAL A 423 -21.58 25.47 5.10
CA VAL A 423 -22.22 24.49 4.22
C VAL A 423 -22.98 23.48 5.07
N SER A 424 -24.24 23.19 4.72
CA SER A 424 -24.99 22.10 5.36
C SER A 424 -24.29 20.76 5.09
N VAL A 425 -24.11 19.95 6.14
CA VAL A 425 -23.50 18.62 6.03
C VAL A 425 -24.55 17.57 6.34
N GLY A 426 -24.53 16.45 5.63
CA GLY A 426 -25.44 15.33 5.85
C GLY A 426 -24.98 14.42 6.98
N ASP A 427 -25.93 13.71 7.57
CA ASP A 427 -25.71 12.73 8.65
C ASP A 427 -24.61 11.71 8.30
N THR A 428 -23.84 11.26 9.29
CA THR A 428 -22.77 10.29 9.11
C THR A 428 -22.93 9.13 10.09
N ALA A 429 -22.97 7.91 9.57
CA ALA A 429 -22.86 6.70 10.38
C ALA A 429 -21.63 5.90 9.94
N VAL A 430 -20.80 5.52 10.90
CA VAL A 430 -19.59 4.74 10.67
C VAL A 430 -19.76 3.35 11.27
N PHE A 431 -19.74 2.31 10.44
CA PHE A 431 -19.68 0.92 10.88
C PHE A 431 -18.21 0.48 10.93
N PHE A 432 -17.65 0.35 12.13
CA PHE A 432 -16.22 0.11 12.33
C PHE A 432 -15.94 -1.27 12.91
N GLY A 433 -15.17 -2.11 12.22
CA GLY A 433 -14.80 -3.44 12.67
C GLY A 433 -13.37 -3.53 13.20
N SER A 434 -13.21 -4.10 14.39
CA SER A 434 -11.89 -4.39 15.01
C SER A 434 -11.95 -5.68 15.82
N ARG A 435 -10.86 -6.07 16.47
CA ARG A 435 -10.83 -7.27 17.32
C ARG A 435 -11.33 -6.97 18.73
N SER A 436 -10.84 -5.92 19.37
CA SER A 436 -11.17 -5.55 20.75
C SER A 436 -11.20 -4.04 20.92
N ARG A 437 -12.11 -3.58 21.77
CA ARG A 437 -12.27 -2.16 22.09
C ARG A 437 -11.00 -1.53 22.63
N GLU A 438 -10.29 -2.25 23.49
CA GLU A 438 -9.13 -1.74 24.23
C GLU A 438 -7.83 -1.81 23.42
N ALA A 439 -7.83 -2.52 22.30
CA ALA A 439 -6.61 -2.85 21.57
C ALA A 439 -6.50 -2.20 20.19
N ASP A 440 -7.56 -2.26 19.38
CA ASP A 440 -7.54 -1.85 17.99
C ASP A 440 -8.80 -1.08 17.56
N PHE A 441 -9.47 -0.42 18.52
CA PHE A 441 -10.48 0.61 18.23
C PHE A 441 -9.82 1.95 17.87
N HIS A 442 -9.23 2.00 16.68
CA HIS A 442 -8.44 3.15 16.23
C HIS A 442 -9.26 4.45 16.21
N PHE A 443 -8.68 5.52 16.77
CA PHE A 443 -9.25 6.87 16.86
C PHE A 443 -10.54 6.96 17.71
N SER A 444 -10.72 6.06 18.68
CA SER A 444 -11.90 6.04 19.56
C SER A 444 -12.17 7.36 20.26
N ASP A 445 -11.12 8.06 20.68
CA ASP A 445 -11.16 9.40 21.27
C ASP A 445 -11.78 10.42 20.30
N VAL A 446 -11.30 10.45 19.06
CA VAL A 446 -11.85 11.31 17.99
C VAL A 446 -13.32 11.00 17.74
N TRP A 447 -13.68 9.71 17.71
CA TRP A 447 -15.06 9.27 17.50
C TRP A 447 -16.00 9.68 18.63
N GLU A 448 -15.56 9.55 19.88
CA GLU A 448 -16.31 9.95 21.05
C GLU A 448 -16.52 11.47 21.11
N ASP A 449 -15.49 12.25 20.80
CA ASP A 449 -15.57 13.71 20.71
C ASP A 449 -16.55 14.17 19.62
N LEU A 450 -16.47 13.59 18.42
CA LEU A 450 -17.40 13.88 17.33
C LEU A 450 -18.83 13.48 17.69
N LYS A 451 -19.01 12.30 18.29
CA LYS A 451 -20.33 11.86 18.75
C LYS A 451 -20.88 12.83 19.79
N ALA A 452 -20.12 13.21 20.81
CA ALA A 452 -20.57 14.17 21.82
C ALA A 452 -20.96 15.53 21.21
N LYS A 453 -20.16 16.03 20.27
CA LYS A 453 -20.38 17.30 19.58
C LYS A 453 -21.66 17.33 18.74
N TYR A 454 -22.05 16.19 18.16
CA TYR A 454 -23.11 16.12 17.14
C TYR A 454 -24.31 15.22 17.53
N THR A 455 -24.29 14.58 18.70
CA THR A 455 -25.41 13.74 19.23
C THR A 455 -26.39 14.53 20.11
N LEU A 456 -26.02 15.70 20.64
CA LEU A 456 -26.92 16.49 21.49
C LEU A 456 -27.94 17.28 20.65
N PRO A 457 -29.26 17.15 20.91
CA PRO A 457 -30.22 18.11 20.39
C PRO A 457 -29.93 19.49 21.00
N SER A 458 -29.89 20.53 20.17
CA SER A 458 -29.90 21.91 20.65
C SER A 458 -31.00 22.08 21.70
N PHE A 459 -30.65 22.61 22.88
CA PHE A 459 -31.61 22.87 23.97
C PHE A 459 -32.85 23.64 23.47
N PRO A 460 -34.03 23.43 24.08
CA PRO A 460 -35.27 24.04 23.64
C PRO A 460 -35.26 25.52 23.98
N THR A 461 -35.21 26.40 22.99
CA THR A 461 -35.61 27.79 23.21
C THR A 461 -37.13 27.82 23.33
N THR A 462 -37.54 28.20 24.52
CA THR A 462 -38.90 28.35 25.02
C THR A 462 -39.81 29.06 24.03
N THR A 463 -41.03 28.54 23.93
CA THR A 463 -42.27 29.17 23.44
C THR A 463 -42.18 30.69 23.27
N THR A 464 -42.22 31.19 22.03
CA THR A 464 -42.96 32.41 21.72
C THR A 464 -43.49 32.33 20.29
N THR A 465 -44.81 32.38 20.20
CA THR A 465 -45.61 32.43 18.98
C THR A 465 -45.30 33.72 18.23
N THR A 466 -44.60 33.63 17.10
CA THR A 466 -44.73 34.61 16.00
C THR A 466 -44.36 33.92 14.69
N THR A 467 -45.35 33.84 13.82
CA THR A 467 -45.21 33.68 12.37
C THR A 467 -44.16 34.65 11.85
N ASP A 468 -43.08 34.14 11.27
CA ASP A 468 -42.45 34.69 10.07
C ASP A 468 -41.42 33.68 9.52
N SER A 469 -41.43 33.54 8.20
CA SER A 469 -40.55 32.69 7.41
C SER A 469 -39.09 33.19 7.51
N ALA A 470 -38.34 32.65 8.47
CA ALA A 470 -36.90 32.78 8.55
C ALA A 470 -36.25 31.43 8.25
N ALA A 471 -35.28 31.42 7.34
CA ALA A 471 -34.52 30.22 6.96
C ALA A 471 -34.04 29.51 8.22
N ALA A 472 -34.52 28.27 8.42
CA ALA A 472 -34.15 27.45 9.56
C ALA A 472 -32.63 27.35 9.63
N ALA A 473 -32.04 27.71 10.78
CA ALA A 473 -30.64 27.48 11.04
C ALA A 473 -30.31 26.02 10.68
N PRO A 474 -29.20 25.74 9.97
CA PRO A 474 -28.88 24.38 9.57
C PRO A 474 -28.79 23.52 10.83
N ALA A 475 -29.67 22.52 10.92
CA ALA A 475 -29.61 21.54 12.00
C ALA A 475 -28.23 20.88 11.97
N ASN A 476 -27.61 20.72 13.15
CA ASN A 476 -26.34 20.02 13.24
C ASN A 476 -26.48 18.60 12.64
N PRO A 477 -25.54 18.15 11.78
CA PRO A 477 -25.59 16.79 11.26
C PRO A 477 -25.50 15.79 12.40
N LYS A 478 -26.21 14.68 12.30
CA LYS A 478 -26.02 13.56 13.24
C LYS A 478 -24.73 12.83 12.90
N PHE A 479 -24.00 12.41 13.93
CA PHE A 479 -22.79 11.60 13.79
C PHE A 479 -22.84 10.41 14.75
N ASP A 480 -22.68 9.20 14.23
CA ASP A 480 -22.56 8.01 15.07
C ASP A 480 -21.50 7.03 14.55
N VAL A 481 -20.92 6.27 15.47
CA VAL A 481 -19.96 5.19 15.22
C VAL A 481 -20.47 3.93 15.89
N LEU A 482 -20.71 2.91 15.07
CA LEU A 482 -21.28 1.61 15.41
C LEU A 482 -20.17 0.54 15.34
N PRO A 483 -19.50 0.23 16.46
CA PRO A 483 -18.37 -0.69 16.44
C PRO A 483 -18.82 -2.16 16.41
N ALA A 484 -18.06 -2.99 15.69
CA ALA A 484 -18.15 -4.44 15.66
C ALA A 484 -16.85 -5.04 16.21
N PHE A 485 -16.91 -5.70 17.36
CA PHE A 485 -15.74 -6.34 17.96
C PHE A 485 -15.79 -7.86 17.76
N SER A 486 -14.79 -8.39 17.07
CA SER A 486 -14.77 -9.80 16.67
C SER A 486 -14.15 -10.74 17.71
N ARG A 487 -13.46 -10.20 18.73
CA ARG A 487 -12.70 -10.97 19.74
C ARG A 487 -12.71 -10.36 21.14
N ASP A 488 -13.56 -9.37 21.36
CA ASP A 488 -13.75 -8.79 22.68
C ASP A 488 -14.52 -9.78 23.55
N LYS A 489 -14.03 -10.05 24.76
CA LYS A 489 -14.64 -11.02 25.67
C LYS A 489 -15.91 -10.48 26.33
N SER A 490 -16.10 -9.16 26.33
CA SER A 490 -17.21 -8.48 27.00
C SER A 490 -18.49 -8.43 26.17
N VAL A 491 -18.40 -8.65 24.85
CA VAL A 491 -19.53 -8.57 23.91
C VAL A 491 -19.59 -9.78 22.98
N PRO A 492 -20.76 -10.12 22.42
CA PRO A 492 -20.86 -11.15 21.40
C PRO A 492 -19.98 -10.81 20.19
N ARG A 493 -19.32 -11.84 19.63
CA ARG A 493 -18.53 -11.70 18.40
C ARG A 493 -19.40 -11.14 17.29
N ALA A 494 -19.00 -10.00 16.75
CA ALA A 494 -19.67 -9.35 15.64
C ALA A 494 -18.66 -8.86 14.59
N TYR A 495 -19.09 -8.84 13.34
CA TYR A 495 -18.45 -8.14 12.25
C TYR A 495 -19.32 -6.99 11.75
N VAL A 496 -18.75 -6.12 10.90
CA VAL A 496 -19.46 -4.94 10.38
C VAL A 496 -20.77 -5.29 9.70
N GLN A 497 -20.83 -6.39 8.94
CA GLN A 497 -22.05 -6.84 8.28
C GLN A 497 -23.14 -7.29 9.26
N ASP A 498 -22.77 -7.75 10.46
CA ASP A 498 -23.73 -8.15 11.50
C ASP A 498 -24.31 -6.91 12.17
N VAL A 499 -23.45 -5.92 12.46
CA VAL A 499 -23.88 -4.64 13.02
C VAL A 499 -24.78 -3.89 12.03
N ILE A 500 -24.47 -3.92 10.73
CA ILE A 500 -25.33 -3.36 9.67
C ILE A 500 -26.73 -3.99 9.72
N ARG A 501 -26.82 -5.33 9.76
CA ARG A 501 -28.11 -6.05 9.84
C ARG A 501 -28.90 -5.74 11.10
N ASN A 502 -28.23 -5.36 12.19
CA ASN A 502 -28.86 -4.95 13.43
C ASN A 502 -29.35 -3.49 13.41
N HIS A 503 -29.00 -2.70 12.38
CA HIS A 503 -29.42 -1.31 12.23
C HIS A 503 -30.15 -1.06 10.89
N PRO A 504 -31.19 -1.86 10.55
CA PRO A 504 -31.83 -1.79 9.24
C PRO A 504 -32.49 -0.43 9.00
N GLU A 505 -33.06 0.20 10.02
CA GLU A 505 -33.67 1.53 9.88
C GLU A 505 -32.67 2.61 9.49
N THR A 506 -31.44 2.53 10.02
CA THR A 506 -30.38 3.49 9.67
C THR A 506 -30.00 3.32 8.21
N ILE A 507 -29.83 2.08 7.75
CA ILE A 507 -29.51 1.78 6.35
C ILE A 507 -30.65 2.21 5.43
N ARG A 508 -31.91 1.88 5.75
CA ARG A 508 -33.08 2.29 4.95
C ARG A 508 -33.22 3.80 4.87
N ALA A 509 -33.00 4.52 5.96
CA ALA A 509 -33.01 5.98 5.97
C ALA A 509 -31.88 6.55 5.08
N MET A 510 -30.67 6.00 5.18
CA MET A 510 -29.54 6.42 4.34
C MET A 510 -29.79 6.17 2.85
N VAL A 511 -30.33 5.00 2.49
CA VAL A 511 -30.72 4.69 1.11
C VAL A 511 -31.82 5.63 0.62
N ALA A 512 -32.81 5.94 1.47
CA ALA A 512 -33.89 6.86 1.13
C ALA A 512 -33.41 8.31 0.91
N SER A 513 -32.33 8.71 1.60
CA SER A 513 -31.74 10.05 1.55
C SER A 513 -30.56 10.17 0.57
N ASP A 514 -30.40 9.22 -0.35
CA ASP A 514 -29.32 9.20 -1.35
C ASP A 514 -27.93 9.34 -0.72
N ALA A 515 -27.66 8.55 0.31
CA ALA A 515 -26.37 8.53 0.99
C ALA A 515 -25.22 8.03 0.09
N ILE A 516 -24.02 8.52 0.39
CA ILE A 516 -22.76 8.00 -0.16
C ILE A 516 -22.33 6.83 0.70
N PHE A 517 -22.08 5.67 0.09
CA PHE A 517 -21.56 4.47 0.74
C PHE A 517 -20.06 4.33 0.44
N VAL A 518 -19.25 4.27 1.49
CA VAL A 518 -17.80 4.10 1.40
C VAL A 518 -17.37 2.87 2.20
N VAL A 519 -16.64 1.94 1.58
CA VAL A 519 -16.17 0.71 2.21
C VAL A 519 -14.66 0.56 2.10
N CYS A 520 -13.95 0.54 3.23
CA CYS A 520 -12.49 0.49 3.26
C CYS A 520 -11.95 -0.66 4.13
N GLY A 521 -10.94 -1.39 3.66
CA GLY A 521 -10.27 -2.42 4.48
C GLY A 521 -9.56 -3.51 3.69
N GLY A 522 -8.93 -4.45 4.39
CA GLY A 522 -8.02 -5.43 3.77
C GLY A 522 -8.66 -6.74 3.29
N SER A 523 -9.95 -6.77 2.92
CA SER A 523 -10.60 -8.02 2.49
C SER A 523 -11.75 -7.84 1.52
N LEU A 524 -11.65 -8.48 0.34
CA LEU A 524 -12.76 -8.57 -0.63
C LEU A 524 -13.97 -9.33 -0.08
N LYS A 525 -13.76 -10.31 0.81
CA LYS A 525 -14.86 -11.01 1.49
C LYS A 525 -15.66 -10.07 2.37
N MET A 526 -14.98 -9.14 3.06
CA MET A 526 -15.63 -8.11 3.87
C MET A 526 -16.49 -7.20 2.98
N SER A 527 -15.95 -6.66 1.87
CA SER A 527 -16.73 -5.82 0.95
C SER A 527 -17.99 -6.55 0.45
N ARG A 528 -17.87 -7.81 -0.02
CA ARG A 528 -19.03 -8.60 -0.47
C ARG A 528 -20.07 -8.81 0.63
N ALA A 529 -19.63 -9.12 1.85
CA ALA A 529 -20.53 -9.33 2.98
C ALA A 529 -21.29 -8.04 3.38
N VAL A 530 -20.64 -6.88 3.27
CA VAL A 530 -21.25 -5.57 3.51
C VAL A 530 -22.31 -5.26 2.45
N LYS A 531 -22.03 -5.51 1.17
CA LYS A 531 -23.02 -5.35 0.07
C LYS A 531 -24.28 -6.17 0.35
N GLU A 532 -24.12 -7.44 0.70
CA GLU A 532 -25.26 -8.31 1.03
C GLU A 532 -26.00 -7.86 2.30
N ALA A 533 -25.29 -7.39 3.33
CA ALA A 533 -25.96 -6.88 4.54
C ALA A 533 -26.81 -5.63 4.26
N VAL A 534 -26.36 -4.74 3.38
CA VAL A 534 -27.17 -3.58 2.94
C VAL A 534 -28.43 -4.06 2.22
N LYS A 535 -28.31 -5.02 1.30
CA LYS A 535 -29.47 -5.62 0.61
C LYS A 535 -30.43 -6.30 1.58
N ASP A 536 -29.92 -7.03 2.57
CA ASP A 536 -30.75 -7.67 3.60
C ASP A 536 -31.57 -6.64 4.39
N CYS A 537 -31.00 -5.47 4.69
CA CYS A 537 -31.74 -4.38 5.35
C CYS A 537 -32.89 -3.85 4.48
N LEU A 538 -32.70 -3.80 3.15
CA LEU A 538 -33.74 -3.39 2.21
C LEU A 538 -34.84 -4.46 2.09
N ARG A 539 -34.47 -5.75 2.00
CA ARG A 539 -35.42 -6.89 1.99
C ARG A 539 -36.37 -6.87 3.20
N GLY A 540 -35.93 -6.32 4.34
CA GLY A 540 -36.74 -6.17 5.54
C GLY A 540 -37.90 -5.17 5.43
N ASP A 541 -38.01 -4.37 4.36
CA ASP A 541 -39.16 -3.49 4.08
C ASP A 541 -39.88 -3.94 2.80
N SER A 542 -40.68 -4.99 2.92
CA SER A 542 -41.43 -5.56 1.79
C SER A 542 -42.48 -4.61 1.20
N SER A 543 -42.82 -3.52 1.90
CA SER A 543 -43.73 -2.50 1.38
C SER A 543 -43.07 -1.63 0.31
N ARG A 544 -41.77 -1.35 0.48
CA ARG A 544 -40.97 -0.52 -0.43
C ARG A 544 -40.14 -1.36 -1.40
N TYR A 545 -39.74 -2.56 -0.99
CA TYR A 545 -38.92 -3.49 -1.76
C TYR A 545 -39.58 -4.89 -1.77
N PRO A 546 -40.64 -5.09 -2.57
CA PRO A 546 -41.45 -6.31 -2.54
C PRO A 546 -40.74 -7.56 -3.08
N ASP A 547 -39.68 -7.39 -3.88
CA ASP A 547 -38.94 -8.48 -4.50
C ASP A 547 -37.44 -8.15 -4.63
N ASP A 548 -36.62 -9.16 -4.96
CA ASP A 548 -35.17 -9.00 -5.08
C ASP A 548 -34.76 -8.05 -6.22
N ALA A 549 -35.56 -7.97 -7.29
CA ALA A 549 -35.31 -7.06 -8.41
C ALA A 549 -35.40 -5.59 -7.96
N THR A 550 -36.37 -5.24 -7.11
CA THR A 550 -36.51 -3.89 -6.54
C THR A 550 -35.38 -3.57 -5.56
N VAL A 551 -34.86 -4.56 -4.82
CA VAL A 551 -33.68 -4.41 -3.95
C VAL A 551 -32.43 -4.15 -4.77
N GLU A 552 -32.17 -4.96 -5.80
CA GLU A 552 -31.00 -4.78 -6.68
C GLU A 552 -31.07 -3.44 -7.43
N ALA A 553 -32.24 -3.04 -7.91
CA ALA A 553 -32.43 -1.73 -8.55
C ALA A 553 -32.24 -0.55 -7.57
N ALA A 554 -32.61 -0.70 -6.30
CA ALA A 554 -32.33 0.31 -5.28
C ALA A 554 -30.84 0.37 -4.95
N PHE A 555 -30.19 -0.79 -4.79
CA PHE A 555 -28.77 -0.90 -4.50
C PHE A 555 -27.90 -0.35 -5.64
N ALA A 556 -28.23 -0.66 -6.89
CA ALA A 556 -27.51 -0.21 -8.08
C ALA A 556 -27.53 1.32 -8.27
N ARG A 557 -28.50 2.02 -7.67
CA ARG A 557 -28.57 3.50 -7.70
C ARG A 557 -27.72 4.17 -6.62
N LEU A 558 -27.21 3.40 -5.65
CA LEU A 558 -26.40 3.97 -4.59
C LEU A 558 -25.08 4.49 -5.14
N THR A 559 -24.64 5.64 -4.62
CA THR A 559 -23.25 6.05 -4.81
C THR A 559 -22.38 5.17 -3.92
N TRP A 560 -21.70 4.20 -4.53
CA TRP A 560 -20.88 3.22 -3.84
C TRP A 560 -19.41 3.35 -4.24
N TRP A 561 -18.52 3.41 -3.25
CA TRP A 561 -17.08 3.41 -3.48
C TRP A 561 -16.36 2.53 -2.47
N GLU A 562 -15.30 1.87 -2.93
CA GLU A 562 -14.55 0.93 -2.11
C GLU A 562 -13.03 1.09 -2.30
N GLU A 563 -12.30 0.99 -1.19
CA GLU A 563 -10.84 0.92 -1.17
C GLU A 563 -10.43 -0.34 -0.43
N ILE A 564 -10.11 -1.38 -1.22
CA ILE A 564 -9.78 -2.71 -0.71
C ILE A 564 -8.35 -3.08 -1.12
N TRP A 565 -7.55 -3.49 -0.14
CA TRP A 565 -6.12 -3.84 -0.32
C TRP A 565 -5.78 -5.28 0.07
#